data_AF-A0A831RZA1-F1
#
_entry.id   AF-A0A831RZA1-F1
#
_cell.length_a   1.000
_cell.length_b   1.000
_cell.length_c   1.000
_cell.angle_alpha   90.00
_cell.angle_beta   90.00
_cell.angle_gamma   90.00
#
_symmetry.space_group_name_H-M   'P 1'
#
loop_
_entity.id
_entity.type
_entity.pdbx_description
1 polymer ?
#
loop_
_entity_poly.entity_id
_entity_poly.type
_entity_poly.pdbx_seq_one_letter_code
_entity_poly.pdbx_strand_id
1 'polypeptide(L)'
;REAINAQGLCGASDWRLPTVAELAGIVNLVRYHSAVDSGYFPFTMAQRYWTATPSSVGSPWADYVEFDDGGTDAVLKEQSYRVRLVRGSR
;
A
#
# COMPACT_ATOMS: atom_id res chain seq x y z
N ARG A 1 4.67 13.82 0.64
CA ARG A 1 5.47 13.29 1.76
C ARG A 1 5.57 14.30 2.90
N GLU A 2 5.80 15.59 2.63
CA GLU A 2 5.95 16.63 3.67
C GLU A 2 4.69 16.87 4.51
N ALA A 3 3.50 16.84 3.91
CA ALA A 3 2.26 17.18 4.62
C ALA A 3 1.87 16.21 5.76
N ILE A 4 2.17 14.91 5.64
CA ILE A 4 1.83 13.92 6.67
C ILE A 4 2.87 13.89 7.78
N ASN A 5 4.15 13.98 7.43
CA ASN A 5 5.23 13.94 8.42
C ASN A 5 5.24 15.20 9.31
N ALA A 6 4.80 16.35 8.79
CA ALA A 6 4.60 17.56 9.57
C ALA A 6 3.47 17.44 10.62
N GLN A 7 2.49 16.56 10.43
CA GLN A 7 1.38 16.36 11.38
C GLN A 7 1.79 15.54 12.61
N GLY A 8 2.93 14.84 12.58
CA GLY A 8 3.38 14.02 13.71
C GLY A 8 2.38 12.92 14.09
N LEU A 9 1.69 12.34 13.11
CA LEU A 9 0.65 11.32 13.34
C LEU A 9 1.23 10.17 14.19
N CYS A 10 0.55 9.83 15.29
CA CYS A 10 1.00 8.85 16.27
C CYS A 10 2.41 9.13 16.86
N GLY A 11 2.81 10.40 16.97
CA GLY A 11 4.13 10.81 17.49
C GLY A 11 5.27 10.59 16.49
N ALA A 12 4.93 10.43 15.21
CA ALA A 12 5.80 9.85 14.19
C ALA A 12 5.90 10.75 12.96
N SER A 13 7.12 10.91 12.42
CA SER A 13 7.44 11.81 11.28
C SER A 13 8.26 11.15 10.17
N ASP A 14 8.37 9.82 10.17
CA ASP A 14 9.09 9.04 9.15
C ASP A 14 8.14 8.23 8.24
N TRP A 15 6.88 8.63 8.15
CA TRP A 15 5.89 7.93 7.33
C TRP A 15 6.29 7.94 5.86
N ARG A 16 6.22 6.76 5.22
CA ARG A 16 6.40 6.59 3.79
C ARG A 16 5.32 5.71 3.17
N LEU A 17 5.21 5.81 1.84
CA LEU A 17 4.51 4.80 1.04
C LEU A 17 5.22 3.44 1.22
N PRO A 18 4.46 2.33 1.23
CA PRO A 18 5.00 0.99 1.36
C PRO A 18 5.60 0.50 0.04
N THR A 19 6.46 -0.49 0.09
CA THR A 19 6.89 -1.28 -1.07
C THR A 19 5.85 -2.36 -1.40
N VAL A 20 5.92 -2.92 -2.62
CA VAL A 20 5.14 -4.11 -2.99
C VAL A 20 5.36 -5.24 -1.97
N ALA A 21 6.61 -5.49 -1.55
CA ALA A 21 6.94 -6.57 -0.63
C ALA A 21 6.29 -6.38 0.77
N GLU A 22 6.23 -5.15 1.27
CA GLU A 22 5.58 -4.85 2.56
C GLU A 22 4.07 -5.04 2.48
N LEU A 23 3.41 -4.62 1.39
CA LEU A 23 1.98 -4.86 1.21
C LEU A 23 1.68 -6.35 0.94
N ALA A 24 2.50 -7.03 0.15
CA ALA A 24 2.38 -8.46 -0.10
C ALA A 24 2.54 -9.29 1.19
N GLY A 25 3.37 -8.85 2.14
CA GLY A 25 3.49 -9.47 3.46
C GLY A 25 2.24 -9.36 4.34
N ILE A 26 1.29 -8.50 3.98
CA ILE A 26 -0.02 -8.35 4.64
C ILE A 26 -1.08 -9.25 3.98
N VAL A 27 -0.83 -9.69 2.74
CA VAL A 27 -1.77 -10.49 1.97
C VAL A 27 -1.97 -11.87 2.61
N ASN A 28 -3.23 -12.24 2.81
CA ASN A 28 -3.65 -13.54 3.34
C ASN A 28 -4.44 -14.31 2.29
N LEU A 29 -3.74 -15.15 1.52
CA LEU A 29 -4.32 -15.95 0.43
C LEU A 29 -5.22 -17.11 0.91
N VAL A 30 -5.32 -17.37 2.22
CA VAL A 30 -6.28 -18.34 2.77
C VAL A 30 -7.71 -17.79 2.74
N ARG A 31 -7.86 -16.46 2.67
CA ARG A 31 -9.17 -15.79 2.61
C ARG A 31 -9.52 -15.47 1.16
N TYR A 32 -10.71 -15.88 0.74
CA TYR A 32 -11.27 -15.57 -0.57
C TYR A 32 -12.03 -14.23 -0.52
N HIS A 33 -11.85 -13.34 -1.51
CA HIS A 33 -12.49 -12.00 -1.61
C HIS A 33 -12.21 -11.02 -0.45
N SER A 34 -11.16 -11.26 0.32
CA SER A 34 -10.63 -10.34 1.31
C SER A 34 -9.29 -10.90 1.76
N ALA A 35 -8.28 -10.75 0.91
CA ALA A 35 -6.93 -11.21 1.14
C ALA A 35 -6.19 -10.39 2.22
N VAL A 36 -6.90 -9.92 3.24
CA VAL A 36 -6.35 -9.22 4.41
C VAL A 36 -7.07 -9.68 5.67
N ASP A 37 -6.32 -9.88 6.75
CA ASP A 37 -6.89 -10.13 8.07
C ASP A 37 -7.23 -8.81 8.77
N SER A 38 -8.52 -8.48 8.85
CA SER A 38 -9.00 -7.23 9.46
C SER A 38 -8.81 -7.17 10.98
N GLY A 39 -8.58 -8.31 11.63
CA GLY A 39 -8.24 -8.37 13.06
C GLY A 39 -6.82 -7.86 13.33
N TYR A 40 -5.87 -8.18 12.45
CA TYR A 40 -4.49 -7.70 12.54
C TYR A 40 -4.27 -6.34 11.86
N PHE A 41 -4.94 -6.10 10.74
CA PHE A 41 -4.82 -4.88 9.95
C PHE A 41 -6.16 -4.15 9.88
N PRO A 42 -6.61 -3.56 11.00
CA PRO A 42 -7.83 -2.77 10.99
C PRO A 42 -7.67 -1.61 9.99
N PHE A 43 -8.80 -1.24 9.39
CA PHE A 43 -8.91 -0.19 8.37
C PHE A 43 -8.21 -0.49 7.03
N THR A 44 -7.71 -1.71 6.80
CA THR A 44 -7.43 -2.17 5.42
C THR A 44 -8.70 -2.67 4.78
N MET A 45 -9.03 -2.12 3.61
CA MET A 45 -10.16 -2.58 2.80
C MET A 45 -9.65 -3.51 1.70
N ALA A 46 -10.50 -4.44 1.25
CA ALA A 46 -10.27 -5.27 0.07
C ALA A 46 -10.33 -4.41 -1.21
N GLN A 47 -9.28 -3.62 -1.44
CA GLN A 47 -9.16 -2.60 -2.49
C GLN A 47 -7.68 -2.47 -2.92
N ARG A 48 -7.41 -1.63 -3.91
CA ARG A 48 -6.07 -1.34 -4.42
C ARG A 48 -5.33 -0.30 -3.59
N TYR A 49 -4.05 -0.56 -3.33
CA TYR A 49 -3.17 0.29 -2.54
C TYR A 49 -1.89 0.61 -3.30
N TRP A 50 -1.54 1.89 -3.33
CA TRP A 50 -0.34 2.37 -3.98
C TRP A 50 0.94 1.93 -3.28
N THR A 51 1.97 1.67 -4.09
CA THR A 51 3.32 1.35 -3.61
C THR A 51 4.33 2.43 -4.02
N ALA A 52 5.47 2.45 -3.34
CA ALA A 52 6.65 3.22 -3.69
C ALA A 52 7.63 2.43 -4.59
N THR A 53 7.34 1.16 -4.87
CA THR A 53 8.18 0.34 -5.76
C THR A 53 8.14 0.97 -7.16
N PRO A 54 9.30 1.26 -7.78
CA PRO A 54 9.33 1.74 -9.16
C PRO A 54 8.67 0.72 -10.09
N SER A 55 7.67 1.16 -10.86
CA SER A 55 7.00 0.28 -11.83
C SER A 55 7.97 -0.17 -12.90
N SER A 56 7.95 -1.46 -13.23
CA SER A 56 8.72 -2.03 -14.34
C SER A 56 8.26 -1.53 -15.72
N VAL A 57 7.00 -1.09 -15.82
CA VAL A 57 6.42 -0.48 -17.04
C VAL A 57 7.02 0.91 -17.31
N GLY A 58 7.55 1.57 -16.28
CA GLY A 58 8.11 2.92 -16.38
C GLY A 58 7.05 4.02 -16.36
N SER A 59 7.48 5.27 -16.47
CA SER A 59 6.58 6.43 -16.44
C SER A 59 5.63 6.42 -17.64
N PRO A 60 4.31 6.68 -17.47
CA PRO A 60 3.64 7.24 -16.30
C PRO A 60 2.98 6.23 -15.33
N TRP A 61 3.40 4.96 -15.34
CA TRP A 61 2.79 3.90 -14.56
C TRP A 61 3.34 3.81 -13.12
N ALA A 62 2.54 3.24 -12.22
CA ALA A 62 2.88 2.92 -10.84
C ALA A 62 2.26 1.58 -10.46
N ASP A 63 2.94 0.84 -9.58
CA ASP A 63 2.48 -0.47 -9.14
C ASP A 63 1.59 -0.35 -7.89
N TYR A 64 0.58 -1.22 -7.82
CA TYR A 64 -0.31 -1.36 -6.68
C TYR A 64 -0.37 -2.81 -6.20
N VAL A 65 -0.89 -3.00 -4.98
CA VAL A 65 -1.31 -4.30 -4.46
C VAL A 65 -2.81 -4.28 -4.19
N GLU A 66 -3.53 -5.31 -4.63
CA GLU A 66 -4.98 -5.48 -4.43
C GLU A 66 -5.24 -6.44 -3.26
N PHE A 67 -5.92 -5.96 -2.22
CA PHE A 67 -6.28 -6.80 -1.07
C PHE A 67 -7.57 -7.59 -1.26
N ASP A 68 -8.20 -7.56 -2.43
CA ASP A 68 -9.34 -8.44 -2.73
C ASP A 68 -8.87 -9.87 -2.98
N ASP A 69 -7.84 -10.03 -3.81
CA ASP A 69 -7.30 -11.33 -4.24
C ASP A 69 -5.79 -11.48 -3.99
N GLY A 70 -5.09 -10.42 -3.57
CA GLY A 70 -3.65 -10.41 -3.33
C GLY A 70 -2.81 -10.08 -4.57
N GLY A 71 -3.45 -9.69 -5.67
CA GLY A 71 -2.79 -9.39 -6.94
C GLY A 71 -1.92 -8.13 -6.91
N THR A 72 -1.02 -8.04 -7.88
CA THR A 72 -0.17 -6.85 -8.12
C THR A 72 -0.15 -6.54 -9.60
N ASP A 73 -0.35 -5.28 -9.96
CA ASP A 73 -0.26 -4.82 -11.35
C ASP A 73 0.16 -3.34 -11.39
N ALA A 74 0.43 -2.84 -12.60
CA ALA A 74 0.73 -1.44 -12.86
C ALA A 74 -0.51 -0.71 -13.39
N VAL A 75 -0.69 0.54 -12.98
CA VAL A 75 -1.68 1.44 -13.59
C VAL A 75 -1.15 2.87 -13.70
N LEU A 76 -1.78 3.72 -14.51
CA LEU A 76 -1.45 5.14 -14.62
C LEU A 76 -1.53 5.85 -13.26
N LYS A 77 -0.52 6.69 -12.95
CA LYS A 77 -0.42 7.45 -11.69
C LYS A 77 -1.60 8.40 -11.40
N GLU A 78 -2.43 8.70 -12.40
CA GLU A 78 -3.62 9.54 -12.26
C GLU A 78 -4.79 8.83 -11.54
N GLN A 79 -4.73 7.51 -11.40
CA GLN A 79 -5.79 6.75 -10.74
C GLN A 79 -5.83 7.04 -9.23
N SER A 80 -7.04 6.98 -8.66
CA SER A 80 -7.26 7.22 -7.23
C SER A 80 -7.32 5.91 -6.46
N TYR A 81 -6.19 5.46 -5.92
CA TYR A 81 -6.10 4.29 -5.03
C TYR A 81 -5.73 4.67 -3.60
N ARG A 82 -5.91 3.71 -2.68
CA ARG A 82 -5.68 3.91 -1.25
C ARG A 82 -4.19 3.90 -0.92
N VAL A 83 -3.86 4.42 0.25
CA VAL A 83 -2.49 4.36 0.80
C VAL A 83 -2.56 3.80 2.21
N ARG A 84 -1.67 2.84 2.51
CA ARG A 84 -1.40 2.37 3.88
C ARG A 84 0.05 2.71 4.19
N LEU A 85 0.25 3.78 4.95
CA LEU A 85 1.59 4.25 5.27
C LEU A 85 2.29 3.26 6.19
N VAL A 86 3.61 3.16 6.03
CA VAL A 86 4.50 2.39 6.90
C VAL A 86 5.55 3.32 7.50
N ARG A 87 6.11 2.90 8.64
CA ARG A 87 7.20 3.61 9.31
C ARG A 87 8.50 3.47 8.51
N GLY A 88 9.33 4.49 8.55
CA GLY A 88 10.58 4.51 7.81
C GLY A 88 11.66 3.63 8.43
N SER A 89 12.11 2.61 7.70
CA SER A 89 13.43 2.00 7.89
C SER A 89 13.96 1.45 6.56
N ARG A 90 14.76 2.30 5.90
CA ARG A 90 15.41 2.13 4.57
C ARG A 90 14.48 1.90 3.38
#